data_AF-A0A0J8VIC4-F1
#
_entry.id   AF-A0A0J8VIC4-F1
#
_cell.length_a   1.000
_cell.length_b   1.000
_cell.length_c   1.000
_cell.angle_alpha   90.00
_cell.angle_beta   90.00
_cell.angle_gamma   90.00
#
_symmetry.space_group_name_H-M   'P 1'
#
loop_
_entity.id
_entity.type
_entity.pdbx_description
1 polymer ?
#
loop_
_entity_poly.entity_id
_entity_poly.type
_entity_poly.pdbx_seq_one_letter_code
_entity_poly.pdbx_strand_id
1 'polypeptide(L)'
;MKMRLALAGGLLALSALAAAKNTIYTYPRAESLPEDSTAVFPRDPALLTRFDTYMTGARFFAAWSNRQNERERIKADMYFAGVLDATEGSQWCADRPIKPGALHEWTYGYFAKVSPERLKKERAAALIVEAVKKVTNCH
;
A
#
# COMPACT_ATOMS: atom_id res chain seq x y z
N MET A 1 -32.84 22.70 -39.77
CA MET A 1 -31.66 21.95 -40.26
C MET A 1 -30.34 22.59 -39.83
N LYS A 2 -30.12 23.88 -40.09
CA LYS A 2 -28.88 24.62 -39.73
C LYS A 2 -28.51 24.58 -38.23
N MET A 3 -29.49 24.66 -37.33
CA MET A 3 -29.25 24.67 -35.87
C MET A 3 -28.77 23.31 -35.32
N ARG A 4 -29.23 22.19 -35.91
CA ARG A 4 -28.79 20.84 -35.52
C ARG A 4 -27.36 20.55 -36.00
N LEU A 5 -26.98 21.08 -37.16
CA LEU A 5 -25.60 21.02 -37.67
C LEU A 5 -24.62 21.82 -36.80
N ALA A 6 -25.03 23.00 -36.33
CA ALA A 6 -24.20 23.81 -35.43
C ALA A 6 -24.01 23.13 -34.06
N LEU A 7 -25.06 22.52 -33.51
CA LEU A 7 -24.99 21.75 -32.26
C LEU A 7 -24.11 20.50 -32.38
N ALA A 8 -24.24 19.75 -33.48
CA ALA A 8 -23.40 18.58 -33.74
C ALA A 8 -21.92 18.96 -33.91
N GLY A 9 -21.63 20.07 -34.61
CA GLY A 9 -20.28 20.61 -34.76
C GLY A 9 -19.67 21.07 -33.43
N GLY A 10 -20.46 21.73 -32.57
CA GLY A 10 -20.02 22.13 -31.24
C GLY A 10 -19.70 20.95 -30.33
N LEU A 11 -20.54 19.92 -30.34
CA LEU A 11 -20.33 18.69 -29.55
C LEU A 11 -19.09 17.90 -30.01
N LEU A 12 -18.83 17.83 -31.32
CA LEU A 12 -17.62 17.20 -31.87
C LEU A 12 -16.35 17.97 -31.48
N ALA A 13 -16.37 19.31 -31.51
CA ALA A 13 -15.24 20.13 -31.07
C ALA A 13 -14.95 20.00 -29.57
N LEU A 14 -15.98 19.88 -28.74
CA LEU A 14 -15.86 19.63 -27.30
C LEU A 14 -15.28 18.23 -26.99
N SER A 15 -15.62 17.22 -27.79
CA SER A 15 -15.05 15.86 -27.62
C SER A 15 -13.56 15.78 -27.96
N ALA A 16 -13.05 16.60 -28.89
CA ALA A 16 -11.63 16.63 -29.25
C ALA A 16 -10.74 17.30 -28.19
N LEU A 17 -11.31 18.20 -27.38
CA LEU A 17 -10.63 18.84 -26.23
C LEU A 17 -10.58 17.93 -24.99
N ALA A 18 -11.38 16.86 -24.96
CA ALA A 18 -11.22 15.76 -24.00
C ALA A 18 -10.09 14.82 -24.42
N ALA A 19 -8.99 15.37 -24.97
CA ALA A 19 -7.75 14.65 -25.15
C ALA A 19 -7.32 14.12 -23.77
N ALA A 20 -7.51 12.83 -23.58
CA ALA A 20 -7.05 12.11 -22.41
C ALA A 20 -5.60 12.51 -22.19
N LYS A 21 -5.34 13.13 -21.03
CA LYS A 21 -3.99 13.48 -20.61
C LYS A 21 -3.30 12.16 -20.33
N ASN A 22 -2.76 11.54 -21.37
CA ASN A 22 -1.98 10.32 -21.27
C ASN A 22 -0.71 10.71 -20.53
N THR A 23 -0.74 10.64 -19.20
CA THR A 23 0.46 10.66 -18.38
C THR A 23 1.27 9.44 -18.80
N ILE A 24 2.24 9.64 -19.69
CA ILE A 24 3.25 8.63 -19.99
C ILE A 24 3.96 8.37 -18.66
N TYR A 25 3.66 7.22 -18.07
CA TYR A 25 4.33 6.77 -16.85
C TYR A 25 5.75 6.38 -17.24
N THR A 26 6.66 7.33 -17.17
CA THR A 26 8.09 7.05 -17.23
C THR A 26 8.48 6.37 -15.92
N TYR A 27 8.84 5.09 -16.00
CA TYR A 27 9.49 4.40 -14.89
C TYR A 27 10.74 5.19 -14.51
N PRO A 28 10.91 5.61 -13.25
CA PRO A 28 12.14 6.25 -12.83
C PRO A 28 13.29 5.28 -13.08
N ARG A 29 14.39 5.83 -13.60
CA ARG A 29 15.68 5.14 -13.75
C ARG A 29 15.99 4.39 -12.44
N ALA A 30 16.59 3.20 -12.50
CA ALA A 30 16.90 2.32 -11.35
C ALA A 30 17.94 2.90 -10.36
N GLU A 31 18.07 4.22 -10.30
CA GLU A 31 18.81 4.93 -9.29
C GLU A 31 17.94 4.97 -8.03
N SER A 32 18.54 4.62 -6.89
CA SER A 32 17.89 4.82 -5.60
C SER A 32 17.61 6.30 -5.41
N LEU A 33 16.36 6.66 -5.10
CA LEU A 33 16.08 8.01 -4.62
C LEU A 33 16.86 8.26 -3.31
N PRO A 34 17.19 9.53 -2.98
CA PRO A 34 17.96 9.85 -1.78
C PRO A 34 17.42 9.21 -0.50
N GLU A 35 16.10 9.06 -0.39
CA GLU A 35 15.39 8.49 0.77
C GLU A 35 15.57 6.96 0.90
N ASP A 36 15.85 6.27 -0.21
CA ASP A 36 16.04 4.81 -0.25
C ASP A 36 17.52 4.44 -0.46
N SER A 37 18.37 5.43 -0.72
CA SER A 37 19.79 5.24 -0.96
C SER A 37 20.48 4.72 0.29
N THR A 38 21.20 3.61 0.15
CA THR A 38 22.01 3.06 1.23
C THR A 38 23.39 3.71 1.33
N ALA A 39 23.68 4.69 0.45
CA ALA A 39 24.99 5.33 0.32
C ALA A 39 25.14 6.62 1.15
N VAL A 40 24.06 7.16 1.75
CA VAL A 40 24.06 8.48 2.43
C VAL A 40 23.77 8.33 3.93
N PHE A 41 24.51 9.06 4.78
CA PHE A 41 24.67 8.79 6.21
C PHE A 41 23.94 9.70 7.22
N PRO A 42 23.23 10.78 6.86
CA PRO A 42 22.09 11.22 7.64
C PRO A 42 20.82 10.80 6.91
N ARG A 43 20.31 9.61 7.25
CA ARG A 43 18.99 9.14 6.79
C ARG A 43 17.92 9.71 7.68
N ASP A 44 16.75 9.98 7.12
CA ASP A 44 15.57 10.30 7.91
C ASP A 44 15.11 9.04 8.67
N PRO A 45 15.21 9.00 10.02
CA PRO A 45 14.79 7.83 10.80
C PRO A 45 13.28 7.63 10.78
N ALA A 46 12.49 8.61 10.32
CA ALA A 46 11.04 8.51 10.20
C ALA A 46 10.59 7.64 9.01
N LEU A 47 11.45 7.45 7.99
CA LEU A 47 11.12 6.70 6.79
C LEU A 47 11.48 5.21 6.92
N LEU A 48 10.66 4.34 6.32
CA LEU A 48 10.89 2.91 6.22
C LEU A 48 12.06 2.61 5.29
N THR A 49 12.89 1.65 5.69
CA THR A 49 14.00 1.13 4.91
C THR A 49 14.11 -0.39 5.05
N ARG A 50 14.87 -1.02 4.16
CA ARG A 50 15.18 -2.46 4.25
C ARG A 50 15.93 -2.87 5.52
N PHE A 51 16.52 -1.91 6.24
CA PHE A 51 17.29 -2.18 7.46
C PHE A 51 16.43 -2.16 8.73
N ASP A 52 15.12 -1.94 8.61
CA ASP A 52 14.16 -2.03 9.71
C ASP A 52 13.92 -3.50 10.12
N THR A 53 14.95 -4.15 10.67
CA THR A 53 14.92 -5.57 11.07
C THR A 53 13.99 -5.83 12.24
N TYR A 54 13.74 -4.83 13.08
CA TYR A 54 12.78 -4.86 14.18
C TYR A 54 11.61 -3.90 13.93
N MET A 55 10.70 -4.31 13.04
CA MET A 55 9.49 -3.54 12.73
C MET A 55 8.43 -3.67 13.85
N THR A 56 8.17 -2.58 14.56
CA THR A 56 7.03 -2.47 15.51
C THR A 56 5.73 -2.22 14.76
N GLY A 57 4.60 -2.57 15.39
CA GLY A 57 3.28 -2.27 14.86
C GLY A 57 3.07 -0.78 14.60
N ALA A 58 3.58 0.09 15.48
CA ALA A 58 3.47 1.54 15.36
C ALA A 58 4.23 2.07 14.14
N ARG A 59 5.47 1.59 13.91
CA ARG A 59 6.29 2.02 12.76
C ARG A 59 5.68 1.57 11.44
N PHE A 60 5.25 0.30 11.38
CA PHE A 60 4.54 -0.23 10.21
C PHE A 60 3.26 0.55 9.93
N PHE A 61 2.39 0.73 10.94
CA PHE A 61 1.10 1.36 10.73
C PHE A 61 1.20 2.85 10.40
N ALA A 62 2.18 3.56 10.95
CA ALA A 62 2.46 4.95 10.59
C ALA A 62 2.80 5.08 9.10
N ALA A 63 3.65 4.20 8.57
CA ALA A 63 3.97 4.19 7.14
C ALA A 63 2.79 3.73 6.27
N TRP A 64 2.09 2.68 6.69
CA TRP A 64 0.98 2.09 5.94
C TRP A 64 -0.24 3.01 5.82
N SER A 65 -0.46 3.87 6.82
CA SER A 65 -1.53 4.87 6.85
C SER A 65 -1.12 6.26 6.34
N ASN A 66 0.13 6.44 5.88
CA ASN A 66 0.65 7.74 5.47
C ASN A 66 0.07 8.22 4.13
N ARG A 67 -1.00 9.01 4.17
CA ARG A 67 -1.70 9.51 2.97
C ARG A 67 -0.87 10.50 2.14
N GLN A 68 0.15 11.11 2.74
CA GLN A 68 0.99 12.11 2.08
C GLN A 68 2.21 11.48 1.41
N ASN A 69 2.55 10.23 1.73
CA ASN A 69 3.71 9.54 1.20
C ASN A 69 3.33 8.16 0.67
N GLU A 70 2.95 8.11 -0.61
CA GLU A 70 2.62 6.87 -1.31
C GLU A 70 3.79 5.87 -1.28
N ARG A 71 5.04 6.34 -1.36
CA ARG A 71 6.21 5.48 -1.33
C ARG A 71 6.35 4.74 0.00
N GLU A 72 6.09 5.39 1.13
CA GLU A 72 6.07 4.73 2.44
C GLU A 72 4.95 3.69 2.55
N ARG A 73 3.78 4.00 1.96
CA ARG A 73 2.68 3.04 1.87
C ARG A 73 3.06 1.82 1.04
N ILE A 74 3.68 2.01 -0.12
CA ILE A 74 4.16 0.91 -0.98
C ILE A 74 5.19 0.05 -0.24
N LYS A 75 6.15 0.66 0.48
CA LYS A 75 7.12 -0.09 1.29
C LYS A 75 6.43 -0.91 2.38
N ALA A 76 5.44 -0.35 3.07
CA ALA A 76 4.65 -1.06 4.06
C ALA A 76 3.81 -2.18 3.42
N ASP A 77 3.22 -1.97 2.24
CA ASP A 77 2.51 -2.98 1.46
C ASP A 77 3.45 -4.15 1.08
N MET A 78 4.70 -3.87 0.70
CA MET A 78 5.70 -4.91 0.42
C MET A 78 6.08 -5.70 1.69
N TYR A 79 6.24 -5.02 2.83
CA TYR A 79 6.45 -5.70 4.11
C TYR A 79 5.25 -6.61 4.46
N PHE A 80 4.03 -6.10 4.30
CA PHE A 80 2.80 -6.86 4.53
C PHE A 80 2.73 -8.11 3.63
N ALA A 81 2.96 -7.95 2.32
CA ALA A 81 3.01 -9.06 1.38
C ALA A 81 4.07 -10.11 1.78
N GLY A 82 5.26 -9.67 2.19
CA GLY A 82 6.31 -10.57 2.67
C GLY A 82 5.91 -11.34 3.95
N VAL A 83 5.18 -10.72 4.87
CA VAL A 83 4.64 -11.43 6.06
C VAL A 83 3.59 -12.45 5.66
N LEU A 84 2.67 -12.10 4.75
CA LEU A 84 1.66 -13.03 4.26
C LEU A 84 2.32 -14.25 3.62
N ASP A 85 3.22 -14.04 2.65
CA ASP A 85 3.93 -15.11 1.92
C ASP A 85 4.73 -16.03 2.87
N ALA A 86 5.39 -15.45 3.88
CA ALA A 86 6.17 -16.23 4.83
C ALA A 86 5.34 -17.02 5.87
N THR A 87 4.04 -16.75 5.99
CA THR A 87 3.20 -17.29 7.08
C THR A 87 1.96 -18.04 6.60
N GLU A 88 1.59 -17.88 5.34
CA GLU A 88 0.57 -18.69 4.67
C GLU A 88 0.96 -20.18 4.69
N GLY A 89 -0.02 -21.05 4.83
CA GLY A 89 0.15 -22.51 4.90
C GLY A 89 0.73 -23.05 6.21
N SER A 90 1.30 -22.20 7.08
CA SER A 90 1.88 -22.61 8.36
C SER A 90 1.19 -21.99 9.58
N GLN A 91 0.82 -20.71 9.51
CA GLN A 91 0.17 -20.01 10.60
C GLN A 91 -1.28 -19.68 10.28
N TRP A 92 -1.62 -19.51 9.01
CA TRP A 92 -2.96 -19.28 8.53
C TRP A 92 -3.07 -19.82 7.10
N CYS A 93 -4.26 -20.22 6.68
CA CYS A 93 -4.44 -20.90 5.40
C CYS A 93 -5.59 -20.23 4.64
N ALA A 94 -5.40 -20.04 3.33
CA ALA A 94 -6.48 -19.55 2.48
C ALA A 94 -7.42 -20.72 2.12
N ASP A 95 -8.52 -20.89 2.87
CA ASP A 95 -9.51 -21.96 2.61
C ASP A 95 -10.12 -21.87 1.19
N ARG A 96 -10.11 -20.68 0.60
CA ARG A 96 -10.60 -20.34 -0.75
C ARG A 96 -9.80 -19.17 -1.32
N PRO A 97 -9.85 -18.93 -2.64
CA PRO A 97 -9.29 -17.71 -3.22
C PRO A 97 -9.78 -16.46 -2.50
N ILE A 98 -8.86 -15.75 -1.85
CA ILE A 98 -9.18 -14.52 -1.14
C ILE A 98 -9.36 -13.40 -2.16
N LYS A 99 -10.43 -12.61 -2.00
CA LYS A 99 -10.67 -11.46 -2.87
C LYS A 99 -9.48 -10.50 -2.83
N PRO A 100 -9.04 -9.94 -3.98
CA PRO A 100 -8.01 -8.93 -4.01
C PRO A 100 -8.31 -7.80 -3.00
N GLY A 101 -7.33 -7.44 -2.19
CA GLY A 101 -7.46 -6.39 -1.18
C GLY A 101 -8.18 -6.76 0.12
N ALA A 102 -8.83 -7.93 0.22
CA ALA A 102 -9.60 -8.27 1.43
C ALA A 102 -8.72 -8.41 2.68
N LEU A 103 -7.58 -9.12 2.59
CA LEU A 103 -6.64 -9.22 3.73
C LEU A 103 -6.07 -7.86 4.11
N HIS A 104 -5.84 -6.99 3.13
CA HIS A 104 -5.36 -5.63 3.36
C HIS A 104 -6.39 -4.84 4.16
N GLU A 105 -7.64 -4.79 3.70
CA GLU A 105 -8.73 -4.07 4.36
C GLU A 105 -8.97 -4.58 5.79
N TRP A 106 -9.08 -5.91 5.97
CA TRP A 106 -9.28 -6.51 7.29
C TRP A 106 -8.13 -6.21 8.24
N THR A 107 -6.88 -6.36 7.76
CA THR A 107 -5.70 -6.11 8.59
C THR A 107 -5.57 -4.63 8.93
N TYR A 108 -5.82 -3.73 7.98
CA TYR A 108 -5.85 -2.29 8.25
C TYR A 108 -6.91 -1.94 9.32
N GLY A 109 -8.12 -2.48 9.19
CA GLY A 109 -9.20 -2.30 10.16
C GLY A 109 -8.89 -2.88 11.54
N TYR A 110 -8.10 -3.95 11.61
CA TYR A 110 -7.56 -4.49 12.86
C TYR A 110 -6.56 -3.51 13.48
N PHE A 111 -5.54 -3.06 12.73
CA PHE A 111 -4.50 -2.16 13.23
C PHE A 111 -5.07 -0.83 13.72
N ALA A 112 -6.09 -0.30 13.06
CA ALA A 112 -6.80 0.91 13.48
C ALA A 112 -7.48 0.79 14.86
N LYS A 113 -7.71 -0.44 15.36
CA LYS A 113 -8.33 -0.73 16.66
C LYS A 113 -7.32 -1.17 17.72
N VAL A 114 -6.09 -1.48 17.35
CA VAL A 114 -5.04 -1.87 18.31
C VAL A 114 -4.62 -0.63 19.12
N SER A 115 -4.44 -0.80 20.43
CA SER A 115 -4.04 0.33 21.28
C SER A 115 -2.62 0.84 20.93
N PRO A 116 -2.36 2.16 21.10
CA PRO A 116 -1.03 2.73 20.83
C PRO A 116 0.10 2.04 21.60
N GLU A 117 -0.15 1.61 22.84
CA GLU A 117 0.82 0.93 23.70
C GLU A 117 1.20 -0.43 23.11
N ARG A 118 0.20 -1.15 22.60
CA ARG A 118 0.39 -2.46 21.98
C ARG A 118 1.12 -2.33 20.64
N LEU A 119 0.77 -1.33 19.82
CA LEU A 119 1.47 -1.01 18.58
C LEU A 119 2.96 -0.70 18.82
N LYS A 120 3.30 0.01 19.89
CA LYS A 120 4.70 0.34 20.23
C LYS A 120 5.50 -0.88 20.71
N LYS A 121 4.85 -1.80 21.42
CA LYS A 121 5.50 -2.95 22.07
C LYS A 121 5.64 -4.16 21.13
N GLU A 122 4.62 -4.45 20.33
CA GLU A 122 4.57 -5.68 19.54
C GLU A 122 5.13 -5.51 18.13
N ARG A 123 5.65 -6.61 17.59
CA ARG A 123 6.14 -6.67 16.21
C ARG A 123 4.99 -6.60 15.23
N ALA A 124 5.16 -5.84 14.16
CA ALA A 124 4.16 -5.73 13.10
C ALA A 124 3.79 -7.09 12.49
N ALA A 125 4.78 -7.97 12.28
CA ALA A 125 4.52 -9.31 11.73
C ALA A 125 3.57 -10.14 12.60
N ALA A 126 3.73 -10.09 13.94
CA ALA A 126 2.88 -10.83 14.86
C ALA A 126 1.44 -10.30 14.83
N LEU A 127 1.28 -8.96 14.83
CA LEU A 127 -0.02 -8.30 14.72
C LEU A 127 -0.71 -8.56 13.37
N ILE A 128 0.05 -8.61 12.27
CA ILE A 128 -0.47 -8.97 10.94
C ILE A 128 -1.02 -10.40 10.97
N VAL A 129 -0.24 -11.37 11.46
CA VAL A 129 -0.69 -12.77 11.54
C VAL A 129 -1.92 -12.89 12.44
N GLU A 130 -1.94 -12.20 13.59
CA GLU A 130 -3.12 -12.18 14.45
C GLU A 130 -4.34 -11.62 13.73
N ALA A 131 -4.18 -10.54 12.97
CA ALA A 131 -5.28 -9.95 12.20
C ALA A 131 -5.84 -10.92 11.14
N VAL A 132 -4.96 -11.58 10.39
CA VAL A 132 -5.32 -12.50 9.32
C VAL A 132 -6.02 -13.74 9.88
N LYS A 133 -5.50 -14.32 10.97
CA LYS A 133 -6.13 -15.44 11.69
C LYS A 133 -7.56 -15.19 12.15
N LYS A 134 -8.02 -13.94 12.23
CA LYS A 134 -9.42 -13.64 12.56
C LYS A 134 -10.40 -13.92 11.42
N VAL A 135 -9.90 -14.04 10.18
CA VAL A 135 -10.73 -14.20 8.98
C VAL A 135 -10.33 -15.41 8.13
N THR A 136 -9.38 -16.22 8.61
CA THR A 136 -8.85 -17.42 7.96
C THR A 136 -8.63 -18.52 8.98
N ASN A 137 -8.75 -19.79 8.60
CA ASN A 137 -8.43 -20.93 9.45
C ASN A 137 -7.32 -21.77 8.79
N CYS A 138 -6.55 -22.51 9.59
CA CYS A 138 -5.86 -23.70 9.11
C CYS A 138 -6.53 -24.90 9.75
N HIS A 139 -6.94 -25.86 8.94
CA HIS A 139 -7.47 -27.13 9.41
C HIS A 139 -6.35 -28.11 9.73
#